data_AF-A0A838PI14-F1
#
_entry.id   AF-A0A838PI14-F1
#
_cell.length_a   1.000
_cell.length_b   1.000
_cell.length_c   1.000
_cell.angle_alpha   90.00
_cell.angle_beta   90.00
_cell.angle_gamma   90.00
#
_symmetry.space_group_name_H-M   'P 1'
#
loop_
_entity.id
_entity.type
_entity.pdbx_description
1 polymer ?
#
loop_
_entity_poly.entity_id
_entity_poly.type
_entity_poly.pdbx_seq_one_letter_code
_entity_poly.pdbx_strand_id
1 'polypeptide(L)'
;MTAASTLMHRLRAENGSAIVVAMGAMSVILLLSAWTAGASTQLSGSSERDRSAKRALPATEGAIRQANYKLNNLKPGPTECPDGFTADGAWCRGSADPAIGLNAGNGVVFDYWLTKANPGGTCAGFPVRANLQLEVRCVTAQATANGVVRRAQARLVRPTGASLFPFPGLFGDKYVKLKNNTTVGGALGSNELLEFDNNTCVSDGLKIGTPGGRVLGTATNGSGCSSAVTYNTSEQGPFVLTPVDFKSTHLENDNEVGWGPPGSFTYDATRRSLSITGSGFTFYGGDYNLCSLNIEGGTIYIPSGEVVRIFMDSRTEAGCTGGGSIIGNNAVTFVNPGAADHLQIFLNGAGPVEFNNEFTMNGYLHAPNAAVRFKNANGGVANITGGIAARTIDAKNSLNFTTPICVIDGVSQDCPPPVGETESIFYRTAWIECSPTRAVAPDPTSGC
;
A
#
# COMPACT_ATOMS: atom_id res chain seq x y z
N MET A 1 54.61 62.67 52.37
CA MET A 1 54.94 63.05 50.97
C MET A 1 56.11 62.23 50.36
N THR A 2 56.51 61.08 50.91
CA THR A 2 57.72 60.35 50.46
C THR A 2 57.50 58.87 50.10
N ALA A 3 56.27 58.35 50.18
CA ALA A 3 55.96 56.95 49.82
C ALA A 3 55.37 56.77 48.40
N ALA A 4 54.80 57.83 47.80
CA ALA A 4 54.17 57.77 46.47
C ALA A 4 55.19 57.84 45.31
N SER A 5 56.40 58.37 45.55
CA SER A 5 57.44 58.55 44.53
C SER A 5 58.18 57.23 44.21
N THR A 6 58.36 56.35 45.20
CA THR A 6 59.07 55.07 45.02
C THR A 6 58.22 54.00 44.34
N LEU A 7 56.88 54.08 44.43
CA LEU A 7 55.98 53.15 43.73
C LEU A 7 55.92 53.48 42.22
N MET A 8 55.91 54.76 41.85
CA MET A 8 55.96 55.19 40.44
C MET A 8 57.29 54.84 39.77
N HIS A 9 58.40 54.83 40.50
CA HIS A 9 59.70 54.46 39.93
C HIS A 9 59.86 52.95 39.68
N ARG A 10 59.20 52.09 40.46
CA ARG A 10 59.13 50.65 40.17
C ARG A 10 58.18 50.33 39.01
N LEU A 11 57.06 51.05 38.88
CA LEU A 11 56.18 50.92 37.70
C LEU A 11 56.85 51.37 36.40
N ARG A 12 57.83 52.29 36.46
CA ARG A 12 58.60 52.74 35.28
C ARG A 12 59.68 51.75 34.83
N ALA A 13 60.06 50.79 35.68
CA ALA A 13 61.09 49.79 35.40
C ALA A 13 60.55 48.49 34.75
N GLU A 14 59.22 48.30 34.70
CA GLU A 14 58.59 47.16 34.02
C GLU A 14 58.00 47.48 32.63
N ASN A 15 58.22 48.71 32.12
CA ASN A 15 57.68 49.17 30.83
C ASN A 15 58.13 48.34 29.61
N GLY A 16 59.17 47.53 29.73
CA GLY A 16 59.63 46.62 28.67
C GLY A 16 58.89 45.27 28.63
N SER A 17 58.50 44.71 29.78
CA SER A 17 57.83 43.40 29.84
C SER A 17 56.35 43.50 29.51
N ALA A 18 55.68 44.60 29.89
CA ALA A 18 54.26 44.81 29.64
C ALA A 18 53.89 44.85 28.15
N ILE A 19 54.75 45.45 27.31
CA ILE A 19 54.53 45.51 25.85
C ILE A 19 54.66 44.14 25.21
N VAL A 20 55.66 43.34 25.62
CA VAL A 20 55.85 41.98 25.08
C VAL A 20 54.70 41.05 25.49
N VAL A 21 54.23 41.17 26.73
CA VAL A 21 53.06 40.41 27.21
C VAL A 21 51.78 40.85 26.47
N ALA A 22 51.58 42.15 26.26
CA ALA A 22 50.43 42.66 25.51
C ALA A 22 50.45 42.21 24.03
N MET A 23 51.61 42.23 23.37
CA MET A 23 51.75 41.72 22.01
C MET A 23 51.52 40.21 21.95
N GLY A 24 52.08 39.44 22.87
CA GLY A 24 51.83 38.00 22.98
C GLY A 24 50.35 37.68 23.19
N ALA A 25 49.68 38.41 24.10
CA ALA A 25 48.25 38.26 24.35
C ALA A 25 47.41 38.62 23.10
N MET A 26 47.74 39.72 22.40
CA MET A 26 47.06 40.08 21.16
C MET A 26 47.28 39.03 20.04
N SER A 27 48.48 38.49 19.89
CA SER A 27 48.74 37.41 18.93
C SER A 27 47.92 36.16 19.22
N VAL A 28 47.81 35.76 20.50
CA VAL A 28 46.98 34.62 20.91
C VAL A 28 45.50 34.87 20.62
N ILE A 29 45.00 36.08 20.91
CA ILE A 29 43.60 36.46 20.63
C ILE A 29 43.32 36.44 19.12
N LEU A 30 44.25 36.92 18.28
CA LEU A 30 44.09 36.86 16.82
C LEU A 30 44.05 35.43 16.29
N LEU A 31 44.91 34.53 16.79
CA LEU A 31 44.91 33.12 16.41
C LEU A 31 43.61 32.42 16.81
N LEU A 32 43.12 32.67 18.04
CA LEU A 32 41.84 32.14 18.51
C LEU A 32 40.68 32.67 17.65
N SER A 33 40.68 33.96 17.32
CA SER A 33 39.65 34.57 16.49
C SER A 33 39.63 33.97 15.08
N ALA A 34 40.80 33.80 14.44
CA ALA A 34 40.92 33.15 13.15
C ALA A 34 40.41 31.70 13.17
N TRP A 35 40.70 30.95 14.23
CA TRP A 35 40.22 29.58 14.40
C TRP A 35 38.70 29.50 14.55
N THR A 36 38.10 30.39 15.35
CA THR A 36 36.63 30.46 15.50
C THR A 36 35.93 30.86 14.20
N ALA A 37 36.50 31.78 13.43
CA ALA A 37 35.97 32.15 12.11
C ALA A 37 36.01 30.96 11.14
N GLY A 38 37.11 30.20 11.11
CA GLY A 38 37.23 28.98 10.30
C GLY A 38 36.24 27.88 10.71
N ALA A 39 36.05 27.66 12.01
CA ALA A 39 35.06 26.71 12.51
C ALA A 39 33.63 27.16 12.16
N SER A 40 33.34 28.46 12.25
CA SER A 40 32.02 29.01 11.90
C SER A 40 31.70 28.84 10.42
N THR A 41 32.64 29.10 9.51
CA THR A 41 32.39 28.91 8.06
C THR A 41 32.18 27.45 7.70
N GLN A 42 32.93 26.54 8.34
CA GLN A 42 32.74 25.10 8.18
C GLN A 42 31.37 24.64 8.71
N LEU A 43 30.95 25.12 9.89
CA LEU A 43 29.64 24.82 10.48
C LEU A 43 28.48 25.41 9.66
N SER A 44 28.63 26.63 9.14
CA SER A 44 27.67 27.24 8.22
C SER A 44 27.55 26.41 6.94
N GLY A 45 28.67 26.05 6.32
CA GLY A 45 28.68 25.21 5.12
C GLY A 45 28.06 23.83 5.34
N SER A 46 28.33 23.18 6.47
CA SER A 46 27.69 21.89 6.81
C SER A 46 26.19 22.03 7.04
N SER A 47 25.75 23.13 7.67
CA SER A 47 24.34 23.39 7.95
C SER A 47 23.57 23.69 6.67
N GLU A 48 24.15 24.47 5.76
CA GLU A 48 23.57 24.75 4.44
C GLU A 48 23.47 23.48 3.59
N ARG A 49 24.51 22.65 3.61
CA ARG A 49 24.52 21.36 2.92
C ARG A 49 23.45 20.41 3.48
N ASP A 50 23.30 20.33 4.80
CA ASP A 50 22.25 19.53 5.45
C ASP A 50 20.85 20.04 5.10
N ARG A 51 20.61 21.35 5.19
CA ARG A 51 19.34 21.95 4.78
C ARG A 51 19.03 21.67 3.32
N SER A 52 20.03 21.72 2.45
CA SER A 52 19.88 21.46 1.02
C SER A 52 19.61 19.97 0.76
N ALA A 53 20.28 19.06 1.47
CA ALA A 53 19.98 17.63 1.43
C ALA A 53 18.54 17.31 1.86
N LYS A 54 18.06 17.92 2.95
CA LYS A 54 16.69 17.78 3.46
C LYS A 54 15.63 18.34 2.50
N ARG A 55 16.02 19.21 1.58
CA ARG A 55 15.13 19.75 0.53
C ARG A 55 15.17 18.91 -0.74
N ALA A 56 16.33 18.39 -1.10
CA ALA A 56 16.50 17.54 -2.28
C ALA A 56 15.74 16.21 -2.11
N LEU A 57 15.85 15.53 -0.96
CA LEU A 57 15.20 14.23 -0.73
C LEU A 57 13.66 14.22 -0.93
N PRO A 58 12.87 15.13 -0.33
CA PRO A 58 11.43 15.15 -0.56
C PRO A 58 11.06 15.54 -1.99
N ALA A 59 11.90 16.32 -2.69
CA ALA A 59 11.69 16.59 -4.12
C ALA A 59 11.93 15.34 -4.97
N THR A 60 12.92 14.51 -4.63
CA THR A 60 13.12 13.18 -5.23
C THR A 60 11.90 12.28 -5.02
N GLU A 61 11.32 12.26 -3.82
CA GLU A 61 10.10 11.51 -3.53
C GLU A 61 8.88 12.07 -4.30
N GLY A 62 8.77 13.40 -4.41
CA GLY A 62 7.74 14.06 -5.22
C GLY A 62 7.81 13.66 -6.69
N ALA A 63 9.02 13.57 -7.24
CA ALA A 63 9.26 13.11 -8.62
C ALA A 63 8.80 11.66 -8.82
N ILE A 64 9.09 10.76 -7.88
CA ILE A 64 8.62 9.36 -7.92
C ILE A 64 7.08 9.31 -7.93
N ARG A 65 6.43 10.11 -7.09
CA ARG A 65 4.96 10.18 -7.03
C ARG A 65 4.37 10.73 -8.33
N GLN A 66 4.99 11.76 -8.91
CA GLN A 66 4.58 12.32 -10.18
C GLN A 66 4.71 11.29 -11.31
N ALA A 67 5.82 10.54 -11.34
CA ALA A 67 6.03 9.48 -12.32
C ALA A 67 4.94 8.39 -12.20
N ASN A 68 4.64 7.93 -10.98
CA ASN A 68 3.59 6.95 -10.74
C ASN A 68 2.21 7.47 -11.16
N TYR A 69 1.89 8.72 -10.84
CA TYR A 69 0.65 9.37 -11.25
C TYR A 69 0.50 9.41 -12.78
N LYS A 70 1.54 9.87 -13.50
CA LYS A 70 1.53 9.89 -14.97
C LYS A 70 1.42 8.49 -15.56
N LEU A 71 2.12 7.52 -15.00
CA LEU A 71 2.08 6.13 -15.45
C LEU A 71 0.66 5.54 -15.33
N ASN A 72 -0.04 5.84 -14.23
CA ASN A 72 -1.42 5.39 -14.01
C ASN A 72 -2.44 6.10 -14.89
N ASN A 73 -2.21 7.36 -15.22
CA ASN A 73 -3.13 8.13 -16.06
C ASN A 73 -2.96 7.84 -17.56
N LEU A 74 -1.72 7.68 -18.03
CA LEU A 74 -1.42 7.53 -19.45
C LEU A 74 -1.43 6.07 -19.92
N LYS A 75 -1.28 5.12 -18.98
CA LYS A 75 -1.37 3.67 -19.21
C LYS A 75 -0.65 3.18 -20.48
N PRO A 76 0.64 3.52 -20.67
CA PRO A 76 1.38 3.09 -21.85
C PRO A 76 1.44 1.57 -21.95
N GLY A 77 1.57 1.06 -23.18
CA GLY A 77 1.86 -0.35 -23.42
C GLY A 77 3.19 -0.78 -22.78
N PRO A 78 3.40 -2.09 -22.58
CA PRO A 78 4.59 -2.62 -21.90
C PRO A 78 5.92 -2.14 -22.51
N THR A 79 5.98 -1.99 -23.83
CA THR A 79 7.18 -1.59 -24.57
C THR A 79 7.30 -0.09 -24.82
N GLU A 80 6.35 0.69 -24.32
CA GLU A 80 6.16 2.09 -24.64
C GLU A 80 6.53 3.00 -23.47
N CYS A 81 6.97 4.20 -23.82
CA CYS A 81 7.06 5.31 -22.88
C CYS A 81 5.70 5.98 -22.74
N PRO A 82 5.31 6.45 -21.54
CA PRO A 82 4.11 7.26 -21.42
C PRO A 82 4.21 8.53 -22.28
N ASP A 83 3.08 9.00 -22.80
CA ASP A 83 3.05 10.24 -23.60
C ASP A 83 3.64 11.43 -22.85
N GLY A 84 4.41 12.25 -23.57
CA GLY A 84 5.15 13.38 -22.99
C GLY A 84 6.43 13.00 -22.24
N PHE A 85 6.84 11.72 -22.28
CA PHE A 85 8.19 11.30 -21.90
C PHE A 85 9.10 11.23 -23.12
N THR A 86 10.37 11.56 -22.94
CA THR A 86 11.39 11.41 -23.98
C THR A 86 12.04 10.03 -23.84
N ALA A 87 12.09 9.25 -24.92
CA ALA A 87 12.82 7.99 -24.94
C ALA A 87 14.32 8.25 -24.76
N ASP A 88 14.93 7.56 -23.79
CA ASP A 88 16.33 7.68 -23.39
C ASP A 88 16.93 6.25 -23.31
N GLY A 89 17.10 5.63 -24.47
CA GLY A 89 17.51 4.23 -24.59
C GLY A 89 16.46 3.25 -24.03
N ALA A 90 16.83 2.51 -22.98
CA ALA A 90 15.92 1.60 -22.26
C ALA A 90 14.97 2.33 -21.29
N TRP A 91 15.13 3.64 -21.15
CA TRP A 91 14.44 4.48 -20.19
C TRP A 91 13.49 5.46 -20.89
N CYS A 92 12.53 5.93 -20.12
CA CYS A 92 11.59 6.98 -20.47
C CYS A 92 11.82 8.12 -19.49
N ARG A 93 12.34 9.25 -19.97
CA ARG A 93 12.65 10.40 -19.14
C ARG A 93 11.45 11.33 -19.03
N GLY A 94 11.12 11.73 -17.81
CA GLY A 94 9.95 12.58 -17.53
C GLY A 94 10.16 14.07 -17.82
N SER A 95 11.41 14.54 -17.88
CA SER A 95 11.75 15.90 -18.32
C SER A 95 11.99 15.95 -19.83
N ALA A 96 11.34 16.88 -20.53
CA ALA A 96 11.55 17.10 -21.95
C ALA A 96 12.96 17.63 -22.30
N ASP A 97 13.62 18.32 -21.35
CA ASP A 97 14.97 18.87 -21.54
C ASP A 97 15.96 18.32 -20.51
N PRO A 98 17.04 17.65 -20.97
CA PRO A 98 18.10 17.16 -20.11
C PRO A 98 18.78 18.18 -19.19
N ALA A 99 18.85 19.43 -19.63
CA ALA A 99 19.61 20.49 -19.01
C ALA A 99 18.79 21.31 -18.00
N ILE A 100 17.46 21.34 -18.15
CA ILE A 100 16.59 22.21 -17.34
C ILE A 100 15.97 21.46 -16.16
N GLY A 101 15.70 20.16 -16.31
CA GLY A 101 14.91 19.41 -15.32
C GLY A 101 13.54 20.05 -15.06
N LEU A 102 12.85 19.60 -14.02
CA LEU A 102 11.58 20.16 -13.56
C LEU A 102 11.81 21.00 -12.30
N ASN A 103 11.31 22.23 -12.30
CA ASN A 103 11.48 23.15 -11.16
C ASN A 103 10.41 22.86 -10.10
N ALA A 104 10.84 22.42 -8.91
CA ALA A 104 9.95 22.24 -7.75
C ALA A 104 9.79 23.53 -6.90
N GLY A 105 10.39 24.63 -7.34
CA GLY A 105 10.45 25.90 -6.62
C GLY A 105 11.63 26.00 -5.66
N ASN A 106 11.87 27.21 -5.16
CA ASN A 106 12.92 27.52 -4.18
C ASN A 106 14.35 27.12 -4.61
N GLY A 107 14.63 26.95 -5.91
CA GLY A 107 15.94 26.48 -6.38
C GLY A 107 16.16 24.97 -6.23
N VAL A 108 15.08 24.18 -6.13
CA VAL A 108 15.13 22.72 -6.29
C VAL A 108 14.72 22.35 -7.70
N VAL A 109 15.58 21.60 -8.37
CA VAL A 109 15.30 21.01 -9.68
C VAL A 109 15.31 19.50 -9.52
N PHE A 110 14.38 18.81 -10.16
CA PHE A 110 14.32 17.36 -10.15
C PHE A 110 14.10 16.78 -11.54
N ASP A 111 14.39 15.50 -11.66
CA ASP A 111 14.20 14.71 -12.86
C ASP A 111 13.93 13.25 -12.49
N TYR A 112 13.35 12.50 -13.42
CA TYR A 112 13.06 11.09 -13.21
C TYR A 112 13.05 10.30 -14.51
N TRP A 113 13.41 9.03 -14.38
CA TRP A 113 13.48 8.03 -15.44
C TRP A 113 12.60 6.85 -15.05
N LEU A 114 11.83 6.36 -16.01
CA LEU A 114 10.99 5.18 -15.89
C LEU A 114 11.51 4.09 -16.84
N THR A 115 11.58 2.82 -16.44
CA THR A 115 11.79 1.74 -17.42
C THR A 115 10.55 1.53 -18.29
N LYS A 116 10.74 0.92 -19.45
CA LYS A 116 9.69 0.08 -20.05
C LYS A 116 9.31 -1.07 -19.11
N ALA A 117 8.21 -1.75 -19.35
CA ALA A 117 7.87 -2.97 -18.61
C ALA A 117 9.05 -3.94 -18.65
N ASN A 118 9.58 -4.29 -17.47
CA ASN A 118 10.68 -5.22 -17.36
C ASN A 118 10.34 -6.28 -16.31
N PRO A 119 9.48 -7.26 -16.65
CA PRO A 119 9.17 -8.37 -15.76
C PRO A 119 10.48 -9.16 -15.48
N GLY A 120 10.98 -9.07 -14.25
CA GLY A 120 12.25 -9.68 -13.83
C GLY A 120 13.45 -8.73 -13.77
N GLY A 121 13.27 -7.43 -14.07
CA GLY A 121 14.33 -6.43 -13.93
C GLY A 121 14.75 -6.19 -12.47
N THR A 122 16.03 -5.86 -12.27
CA THR A 122 16.54 -5.42 -10.97
C THR A 122 16.04 -4.00 -10.69
N CYS A 123 15.23 -3.89 -9.65
CA CYS A 123 14.70 -2.63 -9.13
C CYS A 123 14.94 -2.58 -7.63
N ALA A 124 14.66 -1.44 -7.00
CA ALA A 124 14.55 -1.34 -5.55
C ALA A 124 13.73 -2.51 -4.98
N GLY A 125 14.21 -3.12 -3.89
CA GLY A 125 13.59 -4.26 -3.23
C GLY A 125 13.90 -5.64 -3.86
N PHE A 126 13.28 -6.70 -3.33
CA PHE A 126 13.51 -8.08 -3.79
C PHE A 126 12.99 -8.33 -5.21
N PRO A 127 13.70 -9.04 -6.09
CA PRO A 127 13.26 -9.29 -7.47
C PRO A 127 11.86 -9.92 -7.52
N VAL A 128 11.06 -9.48 -8.48
CA VAL A 128 9.70 -9.98 -8.68
C VAL A 128 9.75 -11.23 -9.55
N ARG A 129 9.05 -12.30 -9.14
CA ARG A 129 9.00 -13.56 -9.91
C ARG A 129 8.33 -13.35 -11.28
N ALA A 130 8.91 -13.94 -12.33
CA ALA A 130 8.36 -13.93 -13.68
C ALA A 130 7.00 -14.66 -13.81
N ASN A 131 6.64 -15.49 -12.83
CA ASN A 131 5.44 -16.34 -12.87
C ASN A 131 4.17 -15.62 -12.39
N LEU A 132 4.32 -14.42 -11.80
CA LEU A 132 3.18 -13.57 -11.50
C LEU A 132 2.95 -12.71 -12.76
N GLN A 133 1.72 -12.66 -13.25
CA GLN A 133 1.38 -11.74 -14.35
C GLN A 133 1.41 -10.31 -13.81
N LEU A 134 2.61 -9.77 -13.70
CA LEU A 134 2.91 -8.45 -13.17
C LEU A 134 3.71 -7.69 -14.23
N GLU A 135 3.25 -6.48 -14.52
CA GLU A 135 4.07 -5.49 -15.17
C GLU A 135 4.85 -4.71 -14.10
N VAL A 136 6.17 -4.80 -14.17
CA VAL A 136 7.08 -4.10 -13.26
C VAL A 136 7.78 -2.99 -14.03
N ARG A 137 7.82 -1.80 -13.42
CA ARG A 137 8.61 -0.67 -13.89
C ARG A 137 9.42 -0.08 -12.74
N CYS A 138 10.63 0.38 -13.05
CA CYS A 138 11.43 1.14 -12.09
C CYS A 138 11.30 2.62 -12.37
N VAL A 139 11.07 3.40 -11.31
CA VAL A 139 11.24 4.85 -11.34
C VAL A 139 12.51 5.18 -10.60
N THR A 140 13.44 5.85 -11.26
CA THR A 140 14.58 6.47 -10.59
C THR A 140 14.45 7.97 -10.69
N ALA A 141 14.53 8.66 -9.57
CA ALA A 141 14.45 10.10 -9.50
C ALA A 141 15.74 10.70 -8.96
N GLN A 142 16.03 11.93 -9.39
CA GLN A 142 17.14 12.73 -8.93
C GLN A 142 16.62 14.14 -8.63
N ALA A 143 17.02 14.73 -7.51
CA ALA A 143 16.77 16.14 -7.24
C ALA A 143 18.04 16.83 -6.76
N THR A 144 18.19 18.09 -7.14
CA THR A 144 19.31 18.95 -6.79
C THR A 144 18.78 20.19 -6.10
N ALA A 145 19.28 20.47 -4.89
CA ALA A 145 19.02 21.72 -4.17
C ALA A 145 20.37 22.35 -3.83
N ASN A 146 20.65 23.56 -4.34
CA ASN A 146 21.92 24.28 -4.10
C ASN A 146 23.17 23.40 -4.33
N GLY A 147 23.19 22.62 -5.41
CA GLY A 147 24.30 21.71 -5.75
C GLY A 147 24.33 20.38 -4.97
N VAL A 148 23.49 20.21 -3.95
CA VAL A 148 23.35 18.92 -3.25
C VAL A 148 22.36 18.04 -4.01
N VAL A 149 22.86 16.89 -4.48
CA VAL A 149 22.08 15.90 -5.22
C VAL A 149 21.60 14.78 -4.29
N ARG A 150 20.33 14.40 -4.42
CA ARG A 150 19.75 13.19 -3.83
C ARG A 150 19.09 12.36 -4.93
N ARG A 151 19.26 11.04 -4.84
CA ARG A 151 18.72 10.07 -5.80
C ARG A 151 18.01 8.97 -5.07
N ALA A 152 16.90 8.49 -5.63
CA ALA A 152 16.18 7.36 -5.09
C ALA A 152 15.53 6.57 -6.22
N GLN A 153 15.37 5.28 -6.00
CA GLN A 153 14.66 4.40 -6.91
C GLN A 153 13.47 3.77 -6.19
N ALA A 154 12.36 3.66 -6.91
CA ALA A 154 11.17 2.95 -6.49
C ALA A 154 10.78 1.91 -7.51
N ARG A 155 10.26 0.79 -7.02
CA ARG A 155 9.61 -0.22 -7.86
C ARG A 155 8.12 0.02 -7.91
N LEU A 156 7.61 0.18 -9.12
CA LEU A 156 6.19 0.26 -9.43
C LEU A 156 5.74 -1.06 -10.03
N VAL A 157 4.64 -1.60 -9.52
CA VAL A 157 4.08 -2.89 -9.97
C VAL A 157 2.63 -2.69 -10.33
N ARG A 158 2.25 -3.21 -11.50
CA ARG A 158 0.88 -3.29 -11.99
C ARG A 158 0.55 -4.76 -12.27
N PRO A 159 -0.41 -5.37 -11.58
CA PRO A 159 -0.77 -6.76 -11.84
C PRO A 159 -1.59 -6.90 -13.15
N THR A 160 -1.01 -7.43 -14.22
CA THR A 160 -1.70 -7.62 -15.51
C THR A 160 -2.51 -8.91 -15.48
N GLY A 161 -3.84 -8.88 -15.55
CA GLY A 161 -4.64 -10.12 -15.49
C GLY A 161 -4.51 -10.91 -14.18
N ALA A 162 -3.98 -10.29 -13.13
CA ALA A 162 -3.68 -10.98 -11.89
C ALA A 162 -4.92 -11.17 -11.03
N SER A 163 -5.02 -12.36 -10.45
CA SER A 163 -5.97 -12.64 -9.39
C SER A 163 -5.91 -11.56 -8.30
N LEU A 164 -7.07 -11.09 -7.87
CA LEU A 164 -7.24 -10.20 -6.72
C LEU A 164 -6.78 -10.85 -5.41
N PHE A 165 -6.62 -12.17 -5.43
CA PHE A 165 -6.24 -13.01 -4.32
C PHE A 165 -4.91 -13.71 -4.63
N PRO A 166 -3.97 -13.79 -3.68
CA PRO A 166 -2.69 -14.48 -3.90
C PRO A 166 -2.86 -15.99 -4.13
N PHE A 167 -4.00 -16.55 -3.71
CA PHE A 167 -4.45 -17.92 -3.94
C PHE A 167 -5.97 -17.98 -3.70
N PRO A 168 -6.69 -19.01 -4.20
CA PRO A 168 -8.10 -19.20 -3.91
C PRO A 168 -8.25 -19.55 -2.42
N GLY A 169 -8.96 -18.73 -1.64
CA GLY A 169 -9.05 -18.96 -0.21
C GLY A 169 -9.36 -17.74 0.66
N LEU A 170 -9.01 -17.90 1.94
CA LEU A 170 -9.01 -16.83 2.95
C LEU A 170 -7.59 -16.30 3.10
N PHE A 171 -7.42 -15.00 2.86
CA PHE A 171 -6.15 -14.33 3.03
C PHE A 171 -6.28 -13.07 3.89
N GLY A 172 -5.52 -13.01 4.98
CA GLY A 172 -5.36 -11.80 5.79
C GLY A 172 -3.95 -11.24 5.61
N ASP A 173 -3.79 -10.04 5.06
CA ASP A 173 -2.48 -9.40 4.85
C ASP A 173 -1.64 -9.43 6.13
N LYS A 174 -2.19 -9.02 7.28
CA LYS A 174 -1.50 -9.08 8.57
C LYS A 174 -1.78 -10.37 9.32
N TYR A 175 -3.05 -10.66 9.57
CA TYR A 175 -3.40 -11.84 10.34
C TYR A 175 -4.77 -12.40 10.00
N VAL A 176 -4.94 -13.69 10.28
CA VAL A 176 -6.24 -14.37 10.32
C VAL A 176 -6.40 -15.07 11.66
N LYS A 177 -7.49 -14.77 12.36
CA LYS A 177 -7.89 -15.42 13.61
C LYS A 177 -9.17 -16.19 13.40
N LEU A 178 -9.13 -17.50 13.61
CA LEU A 178 -10.28 -18.38 13.50
C LEU A 178 -10.53 -19.04 14.85
N LYS A 179 -11.75 -18.89 15.36
CA LYS A 179 -12.14 -19.41 16.67
C LYS A 179 -13.42 -20.21 16.58
N ASN A 180 -13.58 -21.14 17.51
CA ASN A 180 -14.83 -21.83 17.85
C ASN A 180 -15.54 -22.47 16.64
N ASN A 181 -15.24 -23.74 16.34
CA ASN A 181 -15.96 -24.54 15.34
C ASN A 181 -15.90 -23.93 13.92
N THR A 182 -14.72 -23.48 13.50
CA THR A 182 -14.53 -22.90 12.16
C THR A 182 -13.99 -23.95 11.18
N THR A 183 -14.57 -24.05 9.99
CA THR A 183 -14.12 -24.93 8.91
C THR A 183 -13.78 -24.10 7.68
N VAL A 184 -12.60 -24.33 7.10
CA VAL A 184 -12.10 -23.68 5.88
C VAL A 184 -11.77 -24.77 4.86
N GLY A 185 -12.70 -25.00 3.94
CA GLY A 185 -12.54 -25.83 2.75
C GLY A 185 -11.83 -25.06 1.65
N GLY A 186 -10.52 -24.83 1.82
CA GLY A 186 -9.70 -24.00 0.91
C GLY A 186 -8.37 -23.60 1.54
N ALA A 187 -7.52 -22.91 0.77
CA ALA A 187 -6.24 -22.44 1.29
C ALA A 187 -6.46 -21.27 2.27
N LEU A 188 -5.69 -21.27 3.36
CA LEU A 188 -5.68 -20.19 4.34
C LEU A 188 -4.29 -19.59 4.44
N GLY A 189 -4.18 -18.26 4.45
CA GLY A 189 -2.86 -17.66 4.64
C GLY A 189 -2.83 -16.22 5.12
N SER A 190 -1.62 -15.82 5.49
CA SER A 190 -1.33 -14.49 6.01
C SER A 190 0.15 -14.13 5.88
N ASN A 191 0.52 -12.85 5.97
CA ASN A 191 1.94 -12.49 6.04
C ASN A 191 2.53 -12.57 7.46
N GLU A 192 1.78 -12.24 8.52
CA GLU A 192 2.34 -12.17 9.87
C GLU A 192 1.85 -13.29 10.81
N LEU A 193 0.53 -13.52 10.92
CA LEU A 193 -0.02 -14.43 11.93
C LEU A 193 -1.25 -15.21 11.46
N LEU A 194 -1.24 -16.53 11.68
CA LEU A 194 -2.43 -17.37 11.72
C LEU A 194 -2.68 -17.81 13.16
N GLU A 195 -3.85 -17.52 13.71
CA GLU A 195 -4.22 -17.90 15.07
C GLU A 195 -5.48 -18.77 15.04
N PHE A 196 -5.38 -19.95 15.63
CA PHE A 196 -6.46 -20.92 15.74
C PHE A 196 -6.85 -21.11 17.20
N ASP A 197 -8.15 -21.17 17.44
CA ASP A 197 -8.72 -21.42 18.75
C ASP A 197 -9.91 -22.37 18.62
N ASN A 198 -10.10 -23.22 19.63
CA ASN A 198 -11.22 -24.15 19.82
C ASN A 198 -11.87 -24.72 18.53
N ASN A 199 -11.47 -25.92 18.14
CA ASN A 199 -12.08 -26.66 17.03
C ASN A 199 -12.07 -25.91 15.68
N THR A 200 -10.88 -25.73 15.09
CA THR A 200 -10.76 -25.19 13.72
C THR A 200 -10.23 -26.27 12.77
N CYS A 201 -10.78 -26.35 11.56
CA CYS A 201 -10.35 -27.23 10.48
C CYS A 201 -10.01 -26.41 9.22
N VAL A 202 -8.89 -26.74 8.55
CA VAL A 202 -8.48 -26.17 7.26
C VAL A 202 -8.03 -27.33 6.37
N SER A 203 -8.55 -27.44 5.14
CA SER A 203 -8.31 -28.60 4.26
C SER A 203 -7.17 -28.44 3.24
N ASP A 204 -6.95 -27.24 2.67
CA ASP A 204 -6.12 -27.08 1.46
C ASP A 204 -4.85 -26.24 1.68
N GLY A 205 -4.24 -26.32 2.87
CA GLY A 205 -2.96 -25.65 3.12
C GLY A 205 -3.02 -24.46 4.05
N LEU A 206 -1.96 -24.31 4.84
CA LEU A 206 -1.63 -23.07 5.53
C LEU A 206 -0.46 -22.40 4.79
N LYS A 207 -0.60 -21.12 4.45
CA LYS A 207 0.39 -20.34 3.71
C LYS A 207 0.83 -19.10 4.50
N ILE A 208 2.12 -18.97 4.78
CA ILE A 208 2.71 -17.82 5.47
C ILE A 208 3.63 -17.06 4.52
N GLY A 209 3.32 -15.79 4.27
CA GLY A 209 4.02 -14.99 3.25
C GLY A 209 5.37 -14.42 3.69
N THR A 210 5.63 -14.29 4.99
CA THR A 210 6.90 -13.70 5.47
C THR A 210 7.74 -14.74 6.21
N PRO A 211 9.06 -14.82 5.94
CA PRO A 211 9.97 -15.57 6.80
C PRO A 211 9.88 -15.06 8.24
N GLY A 212 9.40 -15.92 9.15
CA GLY A 212 9.17 -15.55 10.56
C GLY A 212 7.73 -15.21 10.93
N GLY A 213 6.78 -15.28 9.99
CA GLY A 213 5.36 -15.32 10.34
C GLY A 213 5.04 -16.53 11.23
N ARG A 214 3.99 -16.42 12.05
CA ARG A 214 3.70 -17.39 13.11
C ARG A 214 2.37 -18.08 12.88
N VAL A 215 2.31 -19.34 13.30
CA VAL A 215 1.07 -20.08 13.46
C VAL A 215 0.89 -20.37 14.95
N LEU A 216 -0.22 -19.93 15.52
CA LEU A 216 -0.57 -20.15 16.93
C LEU A 216 -1.81 -21.04 17.02
N GLY A 217 -1.79 -21.98 17.96
CA GLY A 217 -2.82 -23.02 18.07
C GLY A 217 -2.69 -24.09 16.99
N THR A 218 -3.66 -25.00 16.94
CA THR A 218 -3.63 -26.14 16.02
C THR A 218 -4.98 -26.28 15.34
N ALA A 219 -5.01 -26.28 14.00
CA ALA A 219 -6.19 -26.67 13.23
C ALA A 219 -6.33 -28.21 13.31
N THR A 220 -7.11 -28.75 14.26
CA THR A 220 -6.94 -30.14 14.73
C THR A 220 -8.11 -31.10 14.58
N ASN A 221 -9.25 -30.71 14.03
CA ASN A 221 -10.43 -31.56 14.17
C ASN A 221 -10.97 -32.10 12.84
N GLY A 222 -10.57 -33.34 12.52
CA GLY A 222 -11.15 -34.17 11.46
C GLY A 222 -10.11 -34.84 10.56
N SER A 223 -10.43 -36.01 10.01
CA SER A 223 -9.65 -36.60 8.91
C SER A 223 -9.70 -35.66 7.70
N GLY A 224 -8.54 -35.22 7.20
CA GLY A 224 -8.45 -34.23 6.12
C GLY A 224 -8.34 -32.77 6.61
N CYS A 225 -8.38 -32.55 7.93
CA CYS A 225 -8.04 -31.26 8.54
C CYS A 225 -6.56 -31.22 8.87
N SER A 226 -5.95 -30.06 8.64
CA SER A 226 -4.50 -29.80 8.72
C SER A 226 -3.70 -30.31 7.51
N SER A 227 -3.08 -29.34 6.85
CA SER A 227 -2.06 -29.52 5.83
C SER A 227 -0.73 -28.95 6.35
N ALA A 228 0.38 -29.28 5.70
CA ALA A 228 1.68 -28.67 5.99
C ALA A 228 1.62 -27.14 5.91
N VAL A 229 2.27 -26.46 6.85
CA VAL A 229 2.49 -25.02 6.75
C VAL A 229 3.58 -24.77 5.72
N THR A 230 3.25 -23.99 4.70
CA THR A 230 4.21 -23.54 3.69
C THR A 230 4.58 -22.09 3.98
N TYR A 231 5.87 -21.81 3.92
CA TYR A 231 6.41 -20.46 4.07
C TYR A 231 6.93 -20.00 2.72
N ASN A 232 6.62 -18.76 2.36
CA ASN A 232 7.37 -18.07 1.33
C ASN A 232 8.82 -17.92 1.80
N THR A 233 9.77 -18.20 0.91
CA THR A 233 11.18 -17.95 1.15
C THR A 233 11.47 -16.45 1.21
N SER A 234 12.65 -16.09 1.70
CA SER A 234 13.14 -14.71 1.71
C SER A 234 13.09 -14.06 0.32
N GLU A 235 13.35 -14.85 -0.73
CA GLU A 235 13.32 -14.41 -2.13
C GLU A 235 11.89 -14.23 -2.65
N GLN A 236 10.91 -14.95 -2.09
CA GLN A 236 9.49 -14.81 -2.45
C GLN A 236 8.89 -13.51 -1.93
N GLY A 237 9.32 -13.07 -0.74
CA GLY A 237 8.72 -11.95 -0.05
C GLY A 237 7.26 -12.21 0.38
N PRO A 238 6.63 -11.23 1.04
CA PRO A 238 5.24 -11.32 1.48
C PRO A 238 4.28 -11.45 0.30
N PHE A 239 3.13 -12.09 0.54
CA PHE A 239 2.00 -12.01 -0.36
C PHE A 239 1.52 -10.56 -0.44
N VAL A 240 1.19 -10.10 -1.64
CA VAL A 240 0.71 -8.73 -1.88
C VAL A 240 -0.68 -8.82 -2.47
N LEU A 241 -1.63 -8.08 -1.87
CA LEU A 241 -2.97 -7.93 -2.42
C LEU A 241 -2.92 -6.97 -3.60
N THR A 242 -3.46 -7.41 -4.74
CA THR A 242 -3.63 -6.58 -5.92
C THR A 242 -4.64 -5.47 -5.60
N PRO A 243 -4.26 -4.18 -5.68
CA PRO A 243 -5.22 -3.11 -5.48
C PRO A 243 -6.24 -3.11 -6.62
N VAL A 244 -7.48 -2.77 -6.26
CA VAL A 244 -8.59 -2.59 -7.20
C VAL A 244 -8.62 -1.13 -7.63
N ASP A 245 -8.72 -0.88 -8.93
CA ASP A 245 -8.97 0.46 -9.45
C ASP A 245 -10.47 0.76 -9.34
N PHE A 246 -10.82 1.75 -8.52
CA PHE A 246 -12.21 2.21 -8.36
C PHE A 246 -12.66 3.08 -9.54
N LYS A 247 -11.75 3.45 -10.47
CA LYS A 247 -12.02 4.26 -11.67
C LYS A 247 -12.91 5.47 -11.36
N SER A 248 -13.78 5.84 -12.31
CA SER A 248 -14.85 6.83 -12.21
C SER A 248 -16.12 6.27 -11.55
N THR A 249 -16.09 5.17 -10.80
CA THR A 249 -17.33 4.55 -10.28
C THR A 249 -18.13 5.50 -9.37
N HIS A 250 -17.51 6.54 -8.81
CA HIS A 250 -18.24 7.59 -8.09
C HIS A 250 -19.11 8.49 -9.00
N LEU A 251 -18.76 8.62 -10.28
CA LEU A 251 -19.50 9.35 -11.33
C LEU A 251 -20.42 8.43 -12.12
N GLU A 252 -19.94 7.23 -12.43
CA GLU A 252 -20.58 6.25 -13.30
C GLU A 252 -20.87 4.99 -12.48
N ASN A 253 -22.07 4.93 -11.90
CA ASN A 253 -22.56 3.78 -11.14
C ASN A 253 -24.08 3.63 -11.31
N ASP A 254 -24.56 2.47 -10.89
CA ASP A 254 -25.96 2.06 -10.97
C ASP A 254 -26.75 2.34 -9.67
N ASN A 255 -26.24 3.22 -8.80
CA ASN A 255 -26.85 3.45 -7.49
C ASN A 255 -28.27 4.05 -7.53
N GLU A 256 -28.74 4.59 -8.65
CA GLU A 256 -30.08 5.19 -8.74
C GLU A 256 -31.10 4.29 -9.46
N VAL A 257 -30.63 3.24 -10.16
CA VAL A 257 -31.45 2.47 -11.12
C VAL A 257 -31.35 0.96 -10.92
N GLY A 258 -30.34 0.48 -10.18
CA GLY A 258 -29.95 -0.93 -10.11
C GLY A 258 -30.58 -1.78 -8.99
N TRP A 259 -31.66 -1.34 -8.35
CA TRP A 259 -32.18 -2.05 -7.16
C TRP A 259 -33.64 -2.47 -7.29
N GLY A 260 -34.00 -3.54 -6.57
CA GLY A 260 -35.36 -4.08 -6.48
C GLY A 260 -36.41 -3.12 -5.90
N PRO A 261 -37.68 -3.55 -5.77
CA PRO A 261 -38.81 -2.67 -5.54
C PRO A 261 -38.67 -1.81 -4.25
N PRO A 262 -39.11 -0.54 -4.28
CA PRO A 262 -39.02 0.37 -3.14
C PRO A 262 -39.79 -0.17 -1.93
N GLY A 263 -39.18 -0.10 -0.74
CA GLY A 263 -39.83 -0.43 0.53
C GLY A 263 -38.98 -1.24 1.52
N SER A 264 -37.97 -1.96 1.04
CA SER A 264 -37.03 -2.75 1.87
C SER A 264 -35.66 -2.10 2.03
N PHE A 265 -35.51 -0.84 1.61
CA PHE A 265 -34.25 -0.11 1.73
C PHE A 265 -34.44 1.41 1.80
N THR A 266 -33.39 2.09 2.25
CA THR A 266 -33.23 3.54 2.21
C THR A 266 -31.86 3.84 1.60
N TYR A 267 -31.82 4.66 0.54
CA TYR A 267 -30.59 5.11 -0.08
C TYR A 267 -30.45 6.64 0.07
N ASP A 268 -29.35 7.08 0.69
CA ASP A 268 -28.96 8.48 0.78
C ASP A 268 -27.92 8.76 -0.31
N ALA A 269 -28.33 9.37 -1.41
CA ALA A 269 -27.47 9.68 -2.55
C ALA A 269 -26.33 10.65 -2.20
N THR A 270 -26.54 11.56 -1.24
CA THR A 270 -25.51 12.53 -0.83
C THR A 270 -24.38 11.84 -0.07
N ARG A 271 -24.73 10.90 0.81
CA ARG A 271 -23.76 10.10 1.56
C ARG A 271 -23.38 8.80 0.88
N ARG A 272 -23.96 8.50 -0.29
CA ARG A 272 -23.91 7.18 -0.98
C ARG A 272 -24.08 6.03 0.03
N SER A 273 -25.06 6.17 0.93
CA SER A 273 -25.30 5.22 2.01
C SER A 273 -26.55 4.41 1.72
N LEU A 274 -26.41 3.10 1.64
CA LEU A 274 -27.52 2.17 1.50
C LEU A 274 -27.78 1.45 2.81
N SER A 275 -29.03 1.52 3.28
CA SER A 275 -29.53 0.75 4.40
C SER A 275 -30.64 -0.17 3.91
N ILE A 276 -30.45 -1.48 4.02
CA ILE A 276 -31.44 -2.50 3.64
C ILE A 276 -32.09 -3.02 4.92
N THR A 277 -33.42 -3.05 4.96
CA THR A 277 -34.23 -3.56 6.07
C THR A 277 -35.23 -4.57 5.55
N GLY A 278 -35.16 -5.81 6.03
CA GLY A 278 -36.07 -6.89 5.62
C GLY A 278 -35.59 -7.70 4.42
N SER A 279 -36.45 -8.59 3.92
CA SER A 279 -36.12 -9.55 2.85
C SER A 279 -36.60 -9.10 1.47
N GLY A 280 -35.96 -9.58 0.41
CA GLY A 280 -36.43 -9.36 -0.98
C GLY A 280 -35.74 -8.22 -1.70
N PHE A 281 -34.63 -7.72 -1.18
CA PHE A 281 -33.80 -6.75 -1.89
C PHE A 281 -33.05 -7.43 -3.02
N THR A 282 -32.95 -6.78 -4.18
CA THR A 282 -32.24 -7.33 -5.34
C THR A 282 -31.24 -6.31 -5.84
N PHE A 283 -29.99 -6.71 -6.04
CA PHE A 283 -29.03 -5.96 -6.86
C PHE A 283 -29.14 -6.49 -8.28
N TYR A 284 -29.46 -5.64 -9.26
CA TYR A 284 -29.37 -6.01 -10.67
C TYR A 284 -27.91 -5.95 -11.14
N GLY A 285 -27.58 -6.54 -12.29
CA GLY A 285 -26.22 -6.48 -12.84
C GLY A 285 -25.76 -5.04 -13.01
N GLY A 286 -24.53 -4.75 -12.59
CA GLY A 286 -24.01 -3.39 -12.58
C GLY A 286 -22.91 -3.12 -11.54
N ASP A 287 -22.46 -1.87 -11.55
CA ASP A 287 -21.43 -1.32 -10.68
C ASP A 287 -22.03 -0.35 -9.68
N TYR A 288 -21.92 -0.67 -8.40
CA TYR A 288 -22.45 0.13 -7.31
C TYR A 288 -21.30 0.80 -6.57
N ASN A 289 -21.44 2.08 -6.23
CA ASN A 289 -20.42 2.82 -5.51
C ASN A 289 -20.97 3.42 -4.21
N LEU A 290 -20.68 2.79 -3.08
CA LEU A 290 -21.26 3.16 -1.78
C LEU A 290 -20.19 3.63 -0.80
N CYS A 291 -20.54 4.50 0.14
CA CYS A 291 -19.70 4.80 1.30
C CYS A 291 -20.04 3.88 2.49
N SER A 292 -21.30 3.50 2.62
CA SER A 292 -21.78 2.61 3.68
C SER A 292 -22.91 1.71 3.19
N LEU A 293 -22.82 0.44 3.56
CA LEU A 293 -23.84 -0.58 3.33
C LEU A 293 -24.23 -1.18 4.67
N ASN A 294 -25.41 -0.81 5.17
CA ASN A 294 -25.98 -1.40 6.37
C ASN A 294 -27.11 -2.38 5.97
N ILE A 295 -27.11 -3.57 6.54
CA ILE A 295 -28.08 -4.62 6.22
C ILE A 295 -28.65 -5.14 7.53
N GLU A 296 -29.92 -4.87 7.80
CA GLU A 296 -30.64 -5.30 8.99
C GLU A 296 -31.48 -6.54 8.68
N GLY A 297 -30.80 -7.67 8.57
CA GLY A 297 -31.36 -8.99 8.29
C GLY A 297 -31.96 -9.13 6.90
N GLY A 298 -32.28 -10.38 6.55
CA GLY A 298 -33.01 -10.73 5.34
C GLY A 298 -32.14 -11.22 4.18
N THR A 299 -32.80 -11.35 3.03
CA THR A 299 -32.23 -11.96 1.83
C THR A 299 -32.04 -10.92 0.74
N ILE A 300 -30.82 -10.86 0.21
CA ILE A 300 -30.39 -10.06 -0.92
C ILE A 300 -30.21 -10.99 -2.12
N TYR A 301 -30.84 -10.68 -3.24
CA TYR A 301 -30.80 -11.49 -4.45
C TYR A 301 -29.88 -10.88 -5.50
N ILE A 302 -29.07 -11.74 -6.13
CA ILE A 302 -28.33 -11.45 -7.36
C ILE A 302 -29.00 -12.28 -8.46
N PRO A 303 -29.60 -11.66 -9.49
CA PRO A 303 -30.24 -12.40 -10.57
C PRO A 303 -29.26 -13.33 -11.29
N SER A 304 -29.76 -14.48 -11.75
CA SER A 304 -28.92 -15.46 -12.45
C SER A 304 -28.34 -14.88 -13.74
N GLY A 305 -27.03 -15.05 -13.93
CA GLY A 305 -26.31 -14.57 -15.12
C GLY A 305 -25.82 -13.12 -15.02
N GLU A 306 -26.29 -12.36 -14.04
CA GLU A 306 -25.84 -10.98 -13.81
C GLU A 306 -24.56 -10.94 -13.00
N VAL A 307 -23.75 -9.90 -13.21
CA VAL A 307 -22.54 -9.62 -12.43
C VAL A 307 -22.76 -8.32 -11.64
N VAL A 308 -22.59 -8.40 -10.33
CA VAL A 308 -22.76 -7.30 -9.38
C VAL A 308 -21.43 -6.98 -8.74
N ARG A 309 -20.95 -5.75 -8.94
CA ARG A 309 -19.72 -5.24 -8.35
C ARG A 309 -20.05 -4.09 -7.40
N ILE A 310 -19.73 -4.24 -6.12
CA ILE A 310 -19.99 -3.24 -5.09
C ILE A 310 -18.66 -2.63 -4.64
N PHE A 311 -18.43 -1.40 -5.03
CA PHE A 311 -17.28 -0.58 -4.68
C PHE A 311 -17.59 0.25 -3.43
N MET A 312 -17.01 -0.11 -2.30
CA MET A 312 -17.08 0.67 -1.06
C MET A 312 -15.92 1.65 -1.00
N ASP A 313 -16.18 2.92 -1.28
CA ASP A 313 -15.13 3.92 -1.45
C ASP A 313 -14.76 4.63 -0.13
N SER A 314 -13.54 5.15 -0.05
CA SER A 314 -13.02 5.86 1.11
C SER A 314 -12.33 7.19 0.85
N ARG A 315 -12.05 7.59 -0.39
CA ARG A 315 -11.17 8.75 -0.61
C ARG A 315 -11.57 9.67 -1.76
N THR A 316 -11.45 10.96 -1.41
CA THR A 316 -11.31 12.15 -2.27
C THR A 316 -12.50 12.67 -3.05
N GLU A 317 -13.53 11.87 -3.31
CA GLU A 317 -14.77 12.42 -3.88
C GLU A 317 -15.84 12.63 -2.82
N ALA A 318 -16.53 13.77 -2.94
CA ALA A 318 -17.51 14.24 -1.96
C ALA A 318 -18.48 13.10 -1.57
N GLY A 319 -18.64 12.87 -0.26
CA GLY A 319 -19.64 11.94 0.29
C GLY A 319 -19.11 10.91 1.29
N CYS A 320 -17.92 10.34 1.09
CA CYS A 320 -17.40 9.30 2.00
C CYS A 320 -16.49 9.89 3.09
N THR A 321 -16.92 9.84 4.35
CA THR A 321 -16.09 10.18 5.52
C THR A 321 -15.74 8.92 6.30
N GLY A 322 -14.46 8.68 6.58
CA GLY A 322 -14.02 7.55 7.42
C GLY A 322 -13.79 6.22 6.71
N GLY A 323 -14.10 6.14 5.41
CA GLY A 323 -13.85 4.97 4.57
C GLY A 323 -15.04 4.03 4.39
N GLY A 324 -14.98 3.21 3.34
CA GLY A 324 -16.05 2.29 2.98
C GLY A 324 -16.37 1.33 4.13
N SER A 325 -17.65 1.20 4.47
CA SER A 325 -18.09 0.36 5.60
C SER A 325 -19.23 -0.57 5.22
N ILE A 326 -19.17 -1.81 5.71
CA ILE A 326 -20.24 -2.79 5.56
C ILE A 326 -20.59 -3.33 6.93
N ILE A 327 -21.87 -3.23 7.28
CA ILE A 327 -22.40 -3.76 8.53
C ILE A 327 -23.59 -4.64 8.18
N GLY A 328 -23.48 -5.93 8.45
CA GLY A 328 -24.57 -6.88 8.36
C GLY A 328 -25.01 -7.32 9.74
N ASN A 329 -26.28 -7.14 10.07
CA ASN A 329 -26.90 -7.52 11.34
C ASN A 329 -28.00 -8.55 11.09
N ASN A 330 -28.33 -9.35 12.10
CA ASN A 330 -29.57 -10.14 12.17
C ASN A 330 -29.82 -11.10 10.98
N ALA A 331 -28.85 -11.97 10.66
CA ALA A 331 -28.95 -13.01 9.63
C ALA A 331 -29.10 -12.44 8.20
N VAL A 332 -27.96 -12.13 7.59
CA VAL A 332 -27.88 -11.58 6.22
C VAL A 332 -27.53 -12.70 5.24
N THR A 333 -28.31 -12.84 4.17
CA THR A 333 -28.06 -13.84 3.12
C THR A 333 -27.99 -13.21 1.75
N PHE A 334 -26.86 -13.33 1.06
CA PHE A 334 -26.71 -13.05 -0.37
C PHE A 334 -26.96 -14.32 -1.17
N VAL A 335 -28.08 -14.35 -1.89
CA VAL A 335 -28.43 -15.43 -2.83
C VAL A 335 -27.86 -15.07 -4.20
N ASN A 336 -26.68 -15.62 -4.48
CA ASN A 336 -26.08 -15.61 -5.82
C ASN A 336 -26.12 -17.04 -6.38
N PRO A 337 -27.05 -17.34 -7.32
CA PRO A 337 -27.18 -18.66 -7.92
C PRO A 337 -26.10 -18.97 -8.96
N GLY A 338 -25.34 -17.95 -9.40
CA GLY A 338 -24.24 -18.10 -10.34
C GLY A 338 -22.92 -18.51 -9.68
N ALA A 339 -21.84 -18.36 -10.44
CA ALA A 339 -20.49 -18.53 -9.89
C ALA A 339 -20.16 -17.41 -8.88
N ALA A 340 -19.23 -17.66 -7.97
CA ALA A 340 -18.88 -16.72 -6.90
C ALA A 340 -18.38 -15.36 -7.43
N ASP A 341 -17.85 -15.30 -8.65
CA ASP A 341 -17.41 -14.08 -9.33
C ASP A 341 -18.55 -13.19 -9.83
N HIS A 342 -19.80 -13.67 -9.82
CA HIS A 342 -20.97 -12.84 -10.10
C HIS A 342 -21.31 -11.86 -8.98
N LEU A 343 -20.76 -12.03 -7.77
CA LEU A 343 -20.88 -11.08 -6.68
C LEU A 343 -19.48 -10.69 -6.19
N GLN A 344 -19.10 -9.44 -6.40
CA GLN A 344 -17.79 -8.92 -6.02
C GLN A 344 -17.96 -7.69 -5.15
N ILE A 345 -17.30 -7.69 -4.00
CA ILE A 345 -17.33 -6.57 -3.06
C ILE A 345 -15.90 -6.08 -2.85
N PHE A 346 -15.66 -4.83 -3.22
CA PHE A 346 -14.37 -4.15 -3.14
C PHE A 346 -14.43 -3.08 -2.08
N LEU A 347 -13.51 -3.08 -1.13
CA LEU A 347 -13.41 -2.03 -0.12
C LEU A 347 -12.09 -1.28 -0.23
N ASN A 348 -12.21 0.01 -0.47
CA ASN A 348 -11.13 0.96 -0.29
C ASN A 348 -11.19 1.52 1.14
N GLY A 349 -10.03 1.72 1.76
CA GLY A 349 -9.93 2.29 3.10
C GLY A 349 -10.07 1.29 4.26
N ALA A 350 -10.16 1.84 5.47
CA ALA A 350 -10.06 1.09 6.73
C ALA A 350 -11.38 1.09 7.53
N GLY A 351 -12.51 1.30 6.85
CA GLY A 351 -13.83 1.25 7.49
C GLY A 351 -14.15 -0.16 8.01
N PRO A 352 -15.10 -0.28 8.95
CA PRO A 352 -15.48 -1.57 9.51
C PRO A 352 -16.18 -2.44 8.46
N VAL A 353 -15.81 -3.73 8.42
CA VAL A 353 -16.56 -4.79 7.73
C VAL A 353 -16.97 -5.81 8.78
N GLU A 354 -18.22 -5.74 9.22
CA GLU A 354 -18.72 -6.55 10.33
C GLU A 354 -19.98 -7.29 9.93
N PHE A 355 -19.99 -8.60 10.15
CA PHE A 355 -21.16 -9.45 9.98
C PHE A 355 -21.50 -10.07 11.34
N ASN A 356 -22.68 -9.74 11.85
CA ASN A 356 -23.15 -10.09 13.18
C ASN A 356 -24.23 -11.17 13.09
N ASN A 357 -24.15 -12.16 13.99
CA ASN A 357 -25.04 -13.33 14.09
C ASN A 357 -24.84 -14.39 13.00
N GLU A 358 -25.52 -14.26 11.86
CA GLU A 358 -25.51 -15.24 10.77
C GLU A 358 -25.25 -14.50 9.45
N PHE A 359 -24.46 -15.09 8.57
CA PHE A 359 -24.09 -14.48 7.30
C PHE A 359 -23.91 -15.55 6.24
N THR A 360 -24.60 -15.44 5.12
CA THR A 360 -24.40 -16.36 3.99
C THR A 360 -24.06 -15.57 2.73
N MET A 361 -23.01 -15.97 2.01
CA MET A 361 -22.60 -15.32 0.76
C MET A 361 -21.91 -16.30 -0.19
N ASN A 362 -22.33 -16.29 -1.46
CA ASN A 362 -21.58 -16.88 -2.56
C ASN A 362 -20.97 -15.72 -3.38
N GLY A 363 -19.72 -15.36 -3.11
CA GLY A 363 -19.14 -14.09 -3.55
C GLY A 363 -17.66 -13.92 -3.20
N TYR A 364 -17.05 -12.87 -3.77
CA TYR A 364 -15.71 -12.41 -3.42
C TYR A 364 -15.74 -11.12 -2.61
N LEU A 365 -14.91 -11.06 -1.56
CA LEU A 365 -14.71 -9.87 -0.73
C LEU A 365 -13.24 -9.49 -0.70
N HIS A 366 -12.91 -8.31 -1.23
CA HIS A 366 -11.55 -7.79 -1.29
C HIS A 366 -11.46 -6.44 -0.58
N ALA A 367 -10.82 -6.43 0.59
CA ALA A 367 -10.77 -5.34 1.56
C ALA A 367 -9.36 -5.14 2.15
N PRO A 368 -8.35 -4.83 1.31
CA PRO A 368 -6.92 -4.94 1.65
C PRO A 368 -6.49 -4.05 2.83
N ASN A 369 -7.27 -3.00 3.13
CA ASN A 369 -6.98 -2.05 4.21
C ASN A 369 -7.92 -2.18 5.42
N ALA A 370 -8.97 -2.98 5.33
CA ALA A 370 -10.02 -3.10 6.34
C ALA A 370 -9.92 -4.38 7.17
N ALA A 371 -10.53 -4.34 8.35
CA ALA A 371 -10.70 -5.50 9.20
C ALA A 371 -12.07 -6.15 8.94
N VAL A 372 -12.07 -7.41 8.51
CA VAL A 372 -13.28 -8.22 8.32
C VAL A 372 -13.53 -9.03 9.58
N ARG A 373 -14.71 -8.87 10.18
CA ARG A 373 -15.08 -9.51 11.43
C ARG A 373 -16.38 -10.28 11.29
N PHE A 374 -16.34 -11.56 11.62
CA PHE A 374 -17.53 -12.41 11.78
C PHE A 374 -17.81 -12.56 13.27
N LYS A 375 -18.81 -11.84 13.77
CA LYS A 375 -19.23 -11.81 15.17
C LYS A 375 -20.51 -12.61 15.32
N ASN A 376 -20.42 -13.91 15.07
CA ASN A 376 -21.56 -14.78 15.21
C ASN A 376 -21.84 -15.01 16.70
N ALA A 377 -23.11 -14.91 17.11
CA ALA A 377 -23.55 -15.15 18.48
C ALA A 377 -24.69 -16.19 18.47
N ASN A 378 -24.93 -16.84 19.61
CA ASN A 378 -26.07 -17.74 19.82
C ASN A 378 -26.22 -18.88 18.79
N GLY A 379 -25.11 -19.43 18.30
CA GLY A 379 -25.12 -20.54 17.34
C GLY A 379 -25.30 -20.14 15.87
N GLY A 380 -25.31 -18.84 15.56
CA GLY A 380 -25.25 -18.38 14.17
C GLY A 380 -23.95 -18.83 13.48
N VAL A 381 -24.03 -19.06 12.17
CA VAL A 381 -22.92 -19.55 11.35
C VAL A 381 -22.70 -18.60 10.17
N ALA A 382 -21.45 -18.29 9.86
CA ALA A 382 -21.12 -17.61 8.62
C ALA A 382 -20.83 -18.66 7.54
N ASN A 383 -21.66 -18.77 6.50
CA ASN A 383 -21.46 -19.69 5.37
C ASN A 383 -21.00 -18.91 4.14
N ILE A 384 -19.75 -19.06 3.75
CA ILE A 384 -19.17 -18.29 2.65
C ILE A 384 -18.59 -19.23 1.60
N THR A 385 -19.06 -19.07 0.36
CA THR A 385 -18.48 -19.72 -0.81
C THR A 385 -17.79 -18.65 -1.66
N GLY A 386 -16.51 -18.81 -1.98
CA GLY A 386 -15.76 -17.84 -2.80
C GLY A 386 -14.38 -17.53 -2.24
N GLY A 387 -14.06 -16.24 -2.07
CA GLY A 387 -12.74 -15.79 -1.61
C GLY A 387 -12.80 -14.51 -0.77
N ILE A 388 -11.95 -14.42 0.25
CA ILE A 388 -11.82 -13.22 1.09
C ILE A 388 -10.35 -12.82 1.21
N ALA A 389 -10.07 -11.56 0.90
CA ALA A 389 -8.78 -10.93 1.03
C ALA A 389 -8.97 -9.67 1.86
N ALA A 390 -8.37 -9.59 3.05
CA ALA A 390 -8.53 -8.43 3.91
C ALA A 390 -7.22 -8.05 4.59
N ARG A 391 -7.16 -6.88 5.24
CA ARG A 391 -6.01 -6.56 6.09
C ARG A 391 -5.91 -7.54 7.25
N THR A 392 -7.05 -7.80 7.88
CA THR A 392 -7.18 -8.73 9.01
C THR A 392 -8.52 -9.44 8.93
N ILE A 393 -8.55 -10.73 9.22
CA ILE A 393 -9.79 -11.51 9.32
C ILE A 393 -9.92 -12.02 10.75
N ASP A 394 -11.05 -11.77 11.41
CA ASP A 394 -11.36 -12.25 12.75
C ASP A 394 -12.73 -12.95 12.74
N ALA A 395 -12.72 -14.28 12.77
CA ALA A 395 -13.90 -15.10 12.88
C ALA A 395 -14.01 -15.62 14.32
N LYS A 396 -14.88 -14.99 15.11
CA LYS A 396 -14.99 -15.29 16.55
C LYS A 396 -15.74 -16.58 16.85
N ASN A 397 -16.70 -16.94 16.00
CA ASN A 397 -17.53 -18.14 16.15
C ASN A 397 -17.98 -18.66 14.78
N SER A 398 -17.86 -19.97 14.57
CA SER A 398 -18.50 -20.76 13.52
C SER A 398 -18.52 -20.11 12.14
N LEU A 399 -17.36 -20.10 11.47
CA LEU A 399 -17.25 -19.81 10.04
C LEU A 399 -17.15 -21.13 9.27
N ASN A 400 -18.02 -21.32 8.28
CA ASN A 400 -17.91 -22.34 7.25
C ASN A 400 -17.53 -21.65 5.94
N PHE A 401 -16.28 -21.76 5.55
CA PHE A 401 -15.78 -21.20 4.31
C PHE A 401 -15.47 -22.32 3.32
N THR A 402 -15.88 -22.15 2.07
CA THR A 402 -15.64 -23.09 0.98
C THR A 402 -15.09 -22.32 -0.21
N THR A 403 -13.92 -22.68 -0.71
CA THR A 403 -13.50 -22.22 -2.03
C THR A 403 -14.22 -23.06 -3.08
N PRO A 404 -14.83 -22.47 -4.12
CA PRO A 404 -15.27 -23.26 -5.25
C PRO A 404 -14.09 -24.09 -5.77
N ILE A 405 -14.33 -25.37 -6.08
CA ILE A 405 -13.34 -26.30 -6.64
C ILE A 405 -12.94 -25.78 -8.02
N CYS A 406 -11.99 -24.86 -8.01
CA CYS A 406 -11.27 -24.34 -9.14
C CYS A 406 -9.82 -24.50 -8.73
N VAL A 407 -9.29 -25.71 -8.93
CA VAL A 407 -7.92 -26.08 -8.59
C VAL A 407 -6.99 -25.25 -9.47
N ILE A 408 -6.42 -24.18 -8.93
CA ILE A 408 -5.32 -23.44 -9.57
C ILE A 408 -4.01 -24.23 -9.36
N ASP A 409 -3.97 -25.48 -9.83
CA ASP A 409 -2.71 -26.20 -10.03
C ASP A 409 -2.23 -25.94 -11.45
N GLY A 410 -1.92 -24.67 -11.75
CA GLY A 410 -1.10 -24.23 -12.88
C GLY A 410 -1.43 -24.70 -14.31
N VAL A 411 -2.49 -25.49 -14.55
CA VAL A 411 -2.71 -26.18 -15.83
C VAL A 411 -4.20 -26.33 -16.22
N SER A 412 -5.19 -26.17 -15.33
CA SER A 412 -6.59 -26.14 -15.78
C SER A 412 -7.10 -24.71 -15.98
N GLN A 413 -7.38 -24.39 -17.23
CA GLN A 413 -7.62 -23.05 -17.80
C GLN A 413 -9.07 -22.53 -17.60
N ASP A 414 -9.89 -23.21 -16.79
CA ASP A 414 -11.36 -23.05 -16.85
C ASP A 414 -11.99 -22.26 -15.71
N CYS A 415 -11.20 -21.75 -14.76
CA CYS A 415 -11.69 -20.75 -13.82
C CYS A 415 -10.82 -19.50 -13.99
N PRO A 416 -11.23 -18.54 -14.84
CA PRO A 416 -10.59 -17.23 -14.78
C PRO A 416 -10.71 -16.76 -13.33
N PRO A 417 -9.60 -16.37 -12.65
CA PRO A 417 -9.75 -15.64 -11.40
C PRO A 417 -10.70 -14.47 -11.67
N PRO A 418 -11.44 -13.93 -10.68
CA PRO A 418 -12.20 -12.71 -10.88
C PRO A 418 -11.21 -11.65 -11.38
N VAL A 419 -11.16 -11.49 -12.69
CA VAL A 419 -10.42 -10.47 -13.37
C VAL A 419 -11.31 -9.30 -13.13
N GLY A 420 -10.94 -8.48 -12.15
CA GLY A 420 -11.41 -7.12 -12.18
C GLY A 420 -11.06 -6.61 -13.58
N GLU A 421 -12.05 -6.36 -14.41
CA GLU A 421 -11.91 -5.53 -15.63
C GLU A 421 -11.44 -4.10 -15.29
N THR A 422 -11.19 -3.85 -14.00
CA THR A 422 -10.33 -2.83 -13.45
C THR A 422 -8.91 -3.01 -13.99
N GLU A 423 -8.57 -2.23 -15.01
CA GLU A 423 -7.19 -1.94 -15.39
C GLU A 423 -6.40 -1.65 -14.12
N SER A 424 -5.53 -2.58 -13.73
CA SER A 424 -4.78 -2.43 -12.51
C SER A 424 -3.89 -1.19 -12.58
N ILE A 425 -3.74 -0.50 -11.46
CA ILE A 425 -2.84 0.64 -11.36
C ILE A 425 -1.45 0.18 -10.92
N PHE A 426 -0.43 0.91 -11.34
CA PHE A 426 0.89 0.83 -10.74
C PHE A 426 0.85 1.38 -9.31
N TYR A 427 1.38 0.59 -8.39
CA TYR A 427 1.61 1.00 -7.01
C TYR A 427 3.06 0.71 -6.62
N ARG A 428 3.56 1.49 -5.65
CA ARG A 428 4.93 1.35 -5.16
C ARG A 428 5.02 0.16 -4.21
N THR A 429 5.90 -0.80 -4.52
CA THR A 429 6.16 -1.97 -3.67
C THR A 429 7.49 -1.88 -2.91
N ALA A 430 8.43 -1.07 -3.39
CA ALA A 430 9.74 -0.92 -2.76
C ALA A 430 10.36 0.44 -3.07
N TRP A 431 11.31 0.85 -2.23
CA TRP A 431 12.03 2.13 -2.32
C TRP A 431 13.44 1.98 -1.75
N ILE A 432 14.42 2.63 -2.36
CA ILE A 432 15.80 2.72 -1.87
C ILE A 432 16.39 4.09 -2.21
N GLU A 433 17.20 4.65 -1.30
CA GLU A 433 18.04 5.81 -1.59
C GLU A 433 19.32 5.35 -2.30
N CYS A 434 19.65 5.99 -3.41
CA CYS A 434 20.81 5.63 -4.23
C CYS A 434 22.00 6.55 -3.94
N SER A 435 23.18 6.17 -4.39
CA SER A 435 24.34 7.07 -4.41
C SER A 435 24.02 8.37 -5.16
N PRO A 436 24.47 9.56 -4.66
CA PRO A 436 24.27 10.83 -5.35
C PRO A 436 24.82 10.86 -6.79
N THR A 437 25.86 10.07 -7.06
CA THR A 437 26.49 9.94 -8.37
C THR A 437 26.15 8.59 -9.02
N ARG A 438 25.89 8.61 -10.33
CA ARG A 438 25.73 7.40 -11.13
C ARG A 438 27.04 6.62 -11.15
N ALA A 439 26.97 5.30 -10.98
CA ALA A 439 28.15 4.45 -11.13
C ALA A 439 28.54 4.26 -12.61
N VAL A 440 27.55 4.31 -13.51
CA VAL A 440 27.72 4.17 -14.96
C VAL A 440 26.86 5.24 -15.64
N ALA A 441 27.48 6.14 -16.40
CA ALA A 441 26.74 7.00 -17.33
C ALA A 441 26.46 6.21 -18.62
N PRO A 442 25.23 6.23 -19.20
CA PRO A 442 24.07 7.07 -18.87
C PRO A 442 23.05 6.46 -17.90
N ASP A 443 23.27 5.23 -17.41
CA ASP A 443 22.28 4.47 -16.65
C ASP A 443 21.80 5.19 -15.38
N PRO A 444 20.53 5.65 -15.34
CA PRO A 444 19.98 6.36 -14.21
C PRO A 444 19.82 5.47 -12.97
N THR A 445 19.91 4.15 -13.08
CA THR A 445 19.81 3.22 -11.95
C THR A 445 21.13 2.83 -11.35
N SER A 446 22.24 3.08 -12.04
CA SER A 446 23.55 2.73 -11.55
C SER A 446 23.85 3.41 -10.20
N GLY A 447 24.27 2.62 -9.21
CA GLY A 447 24.50 3.08 -7.83
C GLY A 447 23.24 3.11 -6.97
N CYS A 448 22.12 2.63 -7.50
CA CYS A 448 21.10 1.89 -6.77
C CYS A 448 21.45 0.38 -6.90
#